data_AF-A0A4V6JHY8-F1
#
_entry.id   AF-A0A4V6JHY8-F1
#
_cell.length_a   1.000
_cell.length_b   1.000
_cell.length_c   1.000
_cell.angle_alpha   90.00
_cell.angle_beta   90.00
_cell.angle_gamma   90.00
#
_symmetry.space_group_name_H-M   'P 1'
#
loop_
_entity.id
_entity.type
_entity.pdbx_description
1 polymer ?
#
loop_
_entity_poly.entity_id
_entity_poly.type
_entity_poly.pdbx_seq_one_letter_code
_entity_poly.pdbx_strand_id
1 'polypeptide(L)' 'MSGWRRARSRFVSSPARCGRWTSAPVEELRKKHGKLAAVAPLPSAYFTKPSIVIKPNANSRPTGDTTGYLANPQEV' A
#
# COMPACT_ATOMS: atom_id res chain seq x y z
N MET A 1 -10.46 -18.25 18.48
CA MET A 1 -11.14 -16.96 18.23
C MET A 1 -10.15 -15.98 17.64
N SER A 2 -10.44 -15.52 16.42
CA SER A 2 -9.51 -15.56 15.27
C SER A 2 -8.74 -14.25 15.00
N GLY A 3 -7.52 -14.36 14.44
CA GLY A 3 -6.55 -13.28 14.19
C GLY A 3 -7.06 -12.06 13.38
N TRP A 4 -8.28 -12.11 12.86
CA TRP A 4 -8.93 -11.11 12.04
C TRP A 4 -9.28 -9.82 12.80
N ARG A 5 -9.53 -9.90 14.12
CA ARG A 5 -9.74 -8.71 14.95
C ARG A 5 -8.43 -7.97 15.24
N ARG A 6 -7.32 -8.70 15.40
CA ARG A 6 -5.97 -8.13 15.63
C ARG A 6 -5.43 -7.41 14.39
N ALA A 7 -5.64 -7.95 13.18
CA ALA A 7 -5.22 -7.27 11.95
C ALA A 7 -5.95 -5.93 11.74
N ARG A 8 -7.25 -5.89 12.04
CA ARG A 8 -8.04 -4.64 11.99
C ARG A 8 -7.60 -3.63 13.05
N SER A 9 -7.32 -4.08 14.28
CA SER A 9 -6.91 -3.15 15.34
C SER A 9 -5.62 -2.43 14.97
N ARG A 10 -4.66 -3.12 14.33
CA ARG A 10 -3.36 -2.54 13.91
C ARG A 10 -3.48 -1.39 12.90
N PHE A 11 -4.48 -1.45 12.01
CA PHE A 11 -4.74 -0.38 11.04
C PHE A 11 -5.56 0.77 11.61
N VAL A 12 -6.52 0.47 12.49
CA VAL A 12 -7.37 1.49 13.14
C VAL A 12 -6.59 2.27 14.19
N SER A 13 -5.61 1.64 14.86
CA SER A 13 -4.81 2.25 15.92
C SER A 13 -3.58 3.02 15.43
N SER A 14 -3.35 3.14 14.11
CA SER A 14 -2.17 3.86 13.61
C SER A 14 -2.38 5.38 13.74
N PRO A 15 -1.58 6.09 14.56
CA PRO A 15 -1.72 7.54 14.75
C PRO A 15 -1.45 8.32 13.45
N ALA A 16 -0.62 7.75 12.56
CA ALA A 16 -0.33 8.31 11.24
C ALA A 16 -1.46 8.10 10.21
N ARG A 17 -2.47 7.26 10.53
CA ARG A 17 -3.57 6.90 9.61
C ARG A 17 -3.09 6.41 8.23
N CYS A 18 -1.91 5.77 8.18
CA CYS A 18 -1.26 5.34 6.94
C CYS A 18 -1.80 4.02 6.35
N GLY A 19 -2.86 3.46 6.94
CA GLY A 19 -3.57 2.34 6.33
C GLY A 19 -4.99 2.22 6.89
N ARG A 20 -5.94 1.99 6.00
CA ARG A 20 -7.34 1.77 6.35
C ARG A 20 -7.82 0.51 5.69
N TRP A 21 -8.21 -0.47 6.50
CA TRP A 21 -8.91 -1.64 6.01
C TRP A 21 -10.41 -1.32 5.91
N THR A 22 -10.99 -1.54 4.73
CA THR A 22 -12.43 -1.44 4.51
C THR A 22 -12.94 -2.74 3.91
N SER A 23 -14.15 -3.16 4.28
CA SER A 23 -14.83 -4.31 3.65
C SER A 23 -15.61 -3.93 2.39
N ALA A 24 -15.35 -2.76 1.79
CA ALA A 24 -16.05 -2.27 0.61
C ALA A 24 -15.46 -2.84 -0.69
N PRO A 25 -16.25 -2.92 -1.79
CA PRO A 25 -15.75 -3.32 -3.11
C PRO A 25 -14.62 -2.41 -3.61
N VAL A 26 -13.65 -2.98 -4.33
CA VAL A 26 -12.46 -2.24 -4.81
C VAL A 26 -12.82 -1.09 -5.76
N GLU A 27 -13.90 -1.22 -6.53
CA GLU A 27 -14.34 -0.16 -7.44
C GLU A 27 -14.79 1.10 -6.71
N GLU A 28 -15.49 0.96 -5.58
CA GLU A 28 -15.89 2.10 -4.77
C GLU A 28 -14.69 2.78 -4.13
N LEU A 29 -13.70 1.99 -3.70
CA LEU A 29 -12.45 2.51 -3.16
C LEU A 29 -11.68 3.29 -4.23
N ARG A 30 -11.66 2.80 -5.47
CA ARG A 30 -11.01 3.48 -6.59
C ARG A 30 -11.70 4.77 -7.00
N LYS A 31 -13.03 4.84 -6.89
CA LYS A 31 -13.79 6.08 -7.09
C LYS A 31 -13.46 7.14 -6.03
N LYS A 32 -13.32 6.73 -4.76
CA LYS A 32 -13.08 7.65 -3.64
C LYS A 32 -11.62 8.08 -3.49
N HIS A 33 -10.68 7.19 -3.77
CA HIS A 33 -9.26 7.39 -3.43
C HIS A 33 -8.32 7.36 -4.64
N GLY A 34 -8.84 7.11 -5.84
CA GLY A 34 -8.06 7.04 -7.07
C GLY A 34 -7.66 5.61 -7.47
N LYS A 35 -6.95 5.48 -8.59
CA LYS A 35 -6.66 4.18 -9.23
C LYS A 35 -5.21 3.72 -9.08
N LEU A 36 -4.37 4.50 -8.41
CA LEU A 36 -2.96 4.21 -8.30
C LEU A 36 -2.77 2.97 -7.43
N ALA A 37 -2.08 1.96 -7.95
CA ALA A 37 -1.85 0.68 -7.27
C ALA A 37 -0.40 0.19 -7.39
N ALA A 38 0.49 1.03 -7.91
CA ALA A 38 1.90 0.73 -8.14
C ALA A 38 2.76 1.97 -7.84
N VAL A 39 3.78 1.80 -7.00
CA VAL A 39 4.79 2.80 -6.58
C VAL A 39 6.09 2.00 -6.37
N ALA A 40 7.26 2.56 -6.68
CA ALA A 40 8.51 1.88 -6.36
C ALA A 40 8.62 1.61 -4.83
N PRO A 41 9.13 0.44 -4.41
CA PRO A 41 9.82 -0.59 -5.21
C PRO A 41 8.89 -1.65 -5.80
N LEU A 42 7.56 -1.51 -5.68
CA LEU A 42 6.62 -2.54 -6.13
C LEU A 42 6.60 -2.66 -7.67
N PRO A 43 6.47 -3.90 -8.20
CA PRO A 43 6.32 -4.13 -9.63
C PRO A 43 4.97 -3.60 -10.13
N SER A 44 4.81 -3.56 -11.46
CA SER A 44 3.57 -3.08 -12.09
C SER A 44 2.35 -3.87 -11.60
N ALA A 45 1.27 -3.15 -11.28
CA ALA A 45 0.00 -3.73 -10.85
C ALA A 45 -0.67 -4.63 -11.92
N TYR A 46 -0.20 -4.58 -13.18
CA TYR A 46 -0.68 -5.46 -14.24
C TYR A 46 -0.44 -6.95 -13.94
N PHE A 47 0.68 -7.28 -13.27
CA PHE A 47 1.06 -8.68 -13.03
C PHE A 47 0.12 -9.40 -12.07
N THR A 48 -0.22 -8.77 -10.95
CA THR A 48 -0.92 -9.43 -9.84
C THR A 48 -2.29 -8.82 -9.51
N LYS A 49 -2.69 -7.76 -10.22
CA LYS A 49 -3.98 -7.06 -10.06
C LYS A 49 -4.37 -6.87 -8.59
N PRO A 50 -3.51 -6.21 -7.78
CA PRO A 50 -3.74 -6.12 -6.34
C PRO A 50 -4.99 -5.29 -6.00
N SER A 51 -5.70 -5.71 -4.95
CA SER A 51 -6.91 -5.04 -4.43
C SER A 51 -6.57 -3.93 -3.45
N ILE A 52 -5.72 -2.99 -3.85
CA ILE A 52 -5.25 -1.87 -3.01
C ILE A 52 -5.36 -0.53 -3.74
N VAL A 53 -5.39 0.56 -2.97
CA VAL A 53 -5.26 1.93 -3.48
C VAL A 53 -4.14 2.67 -2.76
N ILE A 54 -3.19 3.09 -3.60
CA ILE A 54 -2.04 3.96 -3.47
C ILE A 54 -2.32 5.44 -3.21
N LYS A 55 -2.22 5.99 -2.00
CA LYS A 55 -2.10 7.46 -1.85
C LYS A 55 -0.62 7.82 -1.66
N PRO A 56 0.10 8.20 -2.74
CA PRO A 56 1.51 8.54 -2.63
C PRO A 56 1.73 9.79 -1.78
N ASN A 57 2.85 9.83 -1.06
CA ASN A 57 3.37 11.06 -0.47
C ASN A 57 4.26 11.79 -1.49
N ALA A 58 4.70 13.02 -1.18
CA ALA A 58 5.53 13.82 -2.09
C ALA A 58 6.87 13.16 -2.47
N ASN A 59 7.36 12.23 -1.66
CA ASN A 59 8.62 11.51 -1.87
C ASN A 59 8.43 10.18 -2.60
N SER A 60 7.18 9.79 -2.91
CA SER A 60 6.87 8.53 -3.56
C SER A 60 7.32 8.55 -5.01
N ARG A 61 7.99 7.48 -5.43
CA ARG A 61 8.56 7.36 -6.78
C ARG A 61 7.73 6.43 -7.67
N PRO A 62 7.66 6.69 -8.99
CA PRO A 62 6.95 5.80 -9.89
C PRO A 62 7.60 4.42 -9.93
N THR A 63 6.82 3.38 -10.26
CA THR A 63 7.34 2.03 -10.45
C THR A 63 8.47 2.02 -11.49
N GLY A 64 9.56 1.30 -11.19
CA GLY A 64 10.74 1.23 -12.04
C GLY A 64 11.82 2.26 -11.71
N ASP A 65 11.60 3.18 -10.77
CA ASP A 65 12.65 4.06 -10.27
C ASP A 65 13.73 3.26 -9.52
N THR A 66 14.98 3.36 -9.98
CA THR A 66 16.16 2.67 -9.43
C THR A 66 17.06 3.59 -8.61
N THR A 67 16.63 4.82 -8.31
CA THR A 67 17.40 5.77 -7.49
C THR A 67 17.49 5.37 -6.01
N GLY A 68 16.76 4.34 -5.58
CA GLY A 68 16.86 3.77 -4.24
C GLY A 68 18.21 3.09 -4.01
N TYR A 69 18.74 3.22 -2.79
CA TYR A 69 19.96 2.53 -2.37
C TYR A 69 19.66 1.60 -1.18
N LEU A 70 20.42 0.50 -1.07
CA LEU A 70 20.33 -0.40 0.08
C LEU A 70 20.96 0.28 1.30
N ALA A 71 20.13 0.84 2.18
CA ALA A 71 20.59 1.55 3.37
C ALA A 71 21.10 0.63 4.48
N ASN A 72 20.66 -0.64 4.49
CA ASN A 72 21.08 -1.65 5.45
C ASN A 72 21.65 -2.88 4.74
N PRO A 73 22.98 -2.93 4.50
CA PRO A 73 23.62 -4.02 3.76
C PRO A 73 23.54 -5.40 4.45
N GLN A 74 23.13 -5.46 5.72
CA GLN A 74 23.04 -6.71 6.49
C GLN A 74 21.68 -7.43 6.37
N GLU A 75 20.68 -6.81 5.72
CA GLU A 75 19.30 -7.31 5.62
C GLU A 75 18.97 -7.97 4.25
N VAL A 76 20.00 -8.45 3.54
CA VAL A 76 19.86 -9.15 2.25
C VAL A 76 20.19 -10.63 2.35
#